data_AF-A0A392VCW0-F1
#
_entry.id   AF-A0A392VCW0-F1
#
_cell.length_a   1.000
_cell.length_b   1.000
_cell.length_c   1.000
_cell.angle_alpha   90.00
_cell.angle_beta   90.00
_cell.angle_gamma   90.00
#
_symmetry.space_group_name_H-M   'P 1'
#
loop_
_entity.id
_entity.type
_entity.pdbx_description
1 polymer ?
#
loop_
_entity_poly.entity_id
_entity_poly.type
_entity_poly.pdbx_seq_one_letter_code
_entity_poly.pdbx_strand_id
1 'polypeptide(L)' 'MIPVEIDPPSWRRATLTATENSEGLKENLDLLEEVREAAHFREFAVKQRASQKYNTR' A
#
# COMPACT_ATOMS: atom_id res chain seq x y z
N MET A 1 -13.25 -32.74 -14.02
CA MET A 1 -12.57 -31.52 -14.49
C MET A 1 -13.65 -30.48 -14.73
N ILE A 2 -13.58 -29.32 -14.08
CA ILE A 2 -14.59 -28.26 -14.21
C ILE A 2 -14.02 -27.20 -15.16
N PRO A 3 -14.72 -26.83 -16.25
CA PRO A 3 -14.28 -25.73 -17.09
C PRO A 3 -14.48 -24.39 -16.36
N VAL A 4 -13.46 -23.54 -16.41
CA VAL A 4 -13.53 -22.15 -15.94
C VAL A 4 -13.59 -21.26 -17.16
N GLU A 5 -14.63 -20.44 -17.24
CA GLU A 5 -14.74 -19.38 -18.24
C GLU A 5 -13.82 -18.23 -17.80
N ILE A 6 -12.93 -17.81 -18.71
CA ILE A 6 -12.06 -16.66 -18.50
C ILE A 6 -12.54 -15.58 -19.46
N ASP A 7 -12.95 -14.45 -18.89
CA ASP A 7 -13.32 -13.28 -19.69
C ASP A 7 -12.12 -12.77 -20.51
N PRO A 8 -12.35 -12.24 -21.71
CA PRO A 8 -11.29 -11.64 -22.52
C PRO A 8 -10.53 -10.58 -21.72
N PRO A 9 -9.19 -10.48 -21.90
CA PRO A 9 -8.43 -9.45 -21.24
C PRO A 9 -8.94 -8.08 -21.67
N SER A 10 -9.10 -7.17 -20.71
CA SER A 10 -9.40 -5.77 -21.02
C SER A 10 -8.30 -5.18 -21.91
N TRP A 11 -8.63 -4.17 -22.71
CA TRP A 11 -7.65 -3.49 -23.57
C TRP A 11 -6.41 -3.09 -22.76
N ARG A 12 -6.59 -2.49 -21.57
CA ARG A 12 -5.48 -2.12 -20.68
C ARG A 12 -4.56 -3.30 -20.37
N ARG A 13 -5.10 -4.49 -20.06
CA ARG A 13 -4.29 -5.71 -19.83
C ARG A 13 -3.65 -6.27 -21.09
N ALA A 14 -4.33 -6.16 -22.23
CA ALA A 14 -3.85 -6.70 -23.50
C ALA A 14 -2.67 -5.89 -24.08
N THR A 15 -2.58 -4.60 -23.77
CA THR A 15 -1.52 -3.72 -24.30
C THR A 15 -0.39 -3.43 -23.31
N LEU A 16 -0.59 -3.73 -22.02
CA LEU A 16 0.41 -3.52 -20.98
C LEU A 16 1.63 -4.41 -21.18
N THR A 17 2.82 -3.82 -21.21
CA THR A 17 4.08 -4.58 -21.19
C THR A 17 4.49 -4.97 -19.78
N ALA A 18 5.30 -6.03 -19.65
CA ALA A 18 5.81 -6.46 -18.34
C ALA A 18 6.64 -5.35 -17.66
N THR A 19 7.38 -4.56 -18.44
CA THR A 19 8.19 -3.44 -17.96
C THR A 19 7.30 -2.34 -17.38
N GLU A 20 6.30 -1.86 -18.13
CA GLU A 20 5.36 -0.83 -17.67
C GLU A 20 4.60 -1.27 -16.41
N ASN A 21 4.21 -2.55 -16.35
CA ASN A 21 3.58 -3.09 -15.14
C ASN A 21 4.52 -3.07 -13.93
N SER A 22 5.78 -3.42 -14.14
CA SER A 22 6.78 -3.47 -13.07
C SER A 22 7.12 -2.06 -12.54
N GLU A 23 7.16 -1.07 -13.42
CA GLU A 23 7.39 0.33 -13.07
C GLU A 23 6.17 0.89 -12.32
N GLY A 24 4.96 0.71 -12.85
CA GLY A 24 3.74 1.14 -12.15
C GLY A 24 3.56 0.44 -10.79
N LEU A 25 3.99 -0.81 -10.64
CA LEU A 25 3.95 -1.48 -9.34
C LEU A 25 4.94 -0.86 -8.35
N LYS A 26 6.15 -0.49 -8.79
CA LYS A 26 7.12 0.20 -7.93
C LYS A 26 6.60 1.54 -7.45
N GLU A 27 6.07 2.37 -8.35
CA GLU A 27 5.48 3.67 -7.98
C GLU A 27 4.36 3.51 -6.95
N ASN A 28 3.48 2.52 -7.13
CA ASN A 28 2.42 2.24 -6.17
C ASN A 28 2.96 1.82 -4.80
N LEU A 29 4.08 1.07 -4.75
CA LEU A 29 4.71 0.63 -3.51
C LEU A 29 5.43 1.77 -2.80
N ASP A 30 6.09 2.66 -3.55
CA ASP A 30 6.77 3.84 -2.99
C ASP A 30 5.76 4.74 -2.25
N LEU A 31 4.56 4.94 -2.82
CA LEU A 31 3.49 5.69 -2.15
C LEU A 31 3.02 5.06 -0.82
N LEU A 32 3.11 3.73 -0.68
CA LEU A 32 2.75 3.07 0.58
C LEU A 32 3.79 3.29 1.68
N GLU A 33 5.05 3.48 1.31
CA GLU A 33 6.11 3.78 2.27
C GLU A 33 5.86 5.13 2.94
N GLU A 34 5.54 6.17 2.17
CA GLU A 34 5.18 7.49 2.69
C GLU A 34 3.99 7.45 3.66
N VAL A 35 2.93 6.71 3.30
CA VAL A 35 1.74 6.56 4.15
C VAL A 35 2.06 5.83 5.45
N ARG A 36 2.90 4.78 5.39
CA ARG A 36 3.33 4.04 6.59
C ARG A 36 4.17 4.89 7.50
N GLU A 37 5.09 5.68 6.96
CA GLU A 37 5.93 6.58 7.74
C GLU A 37 5.09 7.66 8.44
N ALA A 38 4.16 8.28 7.71
CA ALA A 38 3.22 9.25 8.28
C ALA A 38 2.35 8.63 9.39
N ALA A 39 1.91 7.39 9.22
CA ALA A 39 1.17 6.65 10.24
C ALA A 39 2.03 6.37 11.48
N HIS A 40 3.29 5.97 11.28
CA HIS A 40 4.25 5.71 12.36
C HIS A 40 4.51 6.96 13.22
N PHE A 41 4.71 8.13 12.60
CA PHE A 41 4.90 9.37 13.35
C PHE A 41 3.68 9.72 14.20
N ARG A 42 2.47 9.56 13.65
CA ARG A 42 1.22 9.80 14.39
C ARG A 42 1.09 8.84 15.56
N GLU A 43 1.33 7.55 15.33
CA GLU A 43 1.29 6.52 16.38
C GLU A 43 2.27 6.85 17.51
N PHE A 44 3.52 7.17 17.17
CA PHE A 44 4.55 7.54 18.13
C PHE A 44 4.13 8.76 18.97
N ALA A 45 3.65 9.82 18.32
CA ALA A 45 3.19 11.02 19.00
C ALA A 45 1.99 10.76 19.94
N VAL A 46 1.03 9.93 19.51
CA VAL A 46 -0.11 9.54 20.35
C VAL A 46 0.35 8.73 21.57
N LYS A 47 1.24 7.75 21.37
CA LYS A 47 1.81 6.95 22.46
C LYS A 47 2.59 7.80 23.45
N GLN A 48 3.38 8.76 22.98
CA GLN A 48 4.13 9.67 23.84
C GLN A 48 3.22 10.59 24.66
N ARG A 49 2.14 11.13 24.06
CA ARG A 49 1.14 11.92 24.80
C ARG A 49 0.42 11.08 25.85
N ALA A 50 0.05 9.84 25.50
CA ALA A 50 -0.59 8.93 26.43
C ALA A 50 0.35 8.59 27.60
N SER A 51 1.62 8.27 27.33
CA SER A 51 2.59 7.99 28.39
C SER A 51 2.81 9.21 29.28
N GLN A 52 2.95 10.42 28.73
CA GLN A 52 3.06 11.66 29.52
C GLN A 52 1.86 11.88 30.43
N LYS A 53 0.64 11.66 29.92
CA LYS A 53 -0.60 11.85 30.70
C LYS A 53 -0.74 10.88 31.87
N TYR A 54 -0.28 9.65 31.70
CA TYR A 54 -0.51 8.58 32.69
C TYR A 54 0.73 8.22 33.53
N ASN A 55 1.94 8.63 33.14
CA ASN A 55 3.17 8.49 33.93
C ASN A 55 3.44 9.66 34.88
N THR A 56 2.65 10.74 34.85
CA THR A 56 2.66 11.73 35.92
C THR A 56 1.90 11.17 37.12
N ARG A 57 2.59 10.40 37.96
CA ARG A 57 2.16 10.00 39.29
C ARG A 57 3.35 9.94 40.23
#